data_AF-A0A428NY48-F1
#
_entry.id   AF-A0A428NY48-F1
#
_cell.length_a   1.000
_cell.length_b   1.000
_cell.length_c   1.000
_cell.angle_alpha   90.00
_cell.angle_beta   90.00
_cell.angle_gamma   90.00
#
_symmetry.space_group_name_H-M   'P 1'
#
loop_
_entity.id
_entity.type
_entity.pdbx_description
1 polymer ?
#
loop_
_entity_poly.entity_id
_entity_poly.type
_entity_poly.pdbx_seq_one_letter_code
_entity_poly.pdbx_strand_id
1 'polypeptide(L)'
;MTNKTFEESLHSSLFEPLGLDRTSLEAPKNKSNAAIPGNETASWWDVTLAGASSYGGMFSTAADLTTLGQSVLRSSILTTNETRAWLKTLSHTSELQMSIRMPWEIRPVLLPISSKSNKTRVVDLYTKNGMLGLYSAIFLSPDHDFGFVILLASESSGLDIWSVLPSLMTDTLLPAIEEATREEARKRFVGSYKSANGKLEVRVDRDLPGLSVRSWTRGKVDVLKTFEMALGMGSGGLRLYPSGLEGNGKIRFRGVYENEREVPIPGSVDPWVDLCMSWGGVDSLKYGGIGIDDFEFELDGGGKATGIRPRAWRETLARVTK
;
A
#
# COMPACT_ATOMS: atom_id res chain seq x y z
N MET A 1 -31.12 -0.81 9.89
CA MET A 1 -30.52 -0.77 8.53
C MET A 1 -31.44 0.09 7.69
N THR A 2 -30.92 1.18 7.13
CA THR A 2 -31.45 2.32 6.31
C THR A 2 -32.95 2.54 6.02
N ASN A 3 -33.86 1.57 6.15
CA ASN A 3 -35.28 1.65 5.75
C ASN A 3 -35.49 2.06 4.27
N LYS A 4 -34.50 1.73 3.42
CA LYS A 4 -34.44 1.98 1.98
C LYS A 4 -34.28 0.65 1.25
N THR A 5 -34.67 0.60 -0.02
CA THR A 5 -34.27 -0.53 -0.89
C THR A 5 -32.74 -0.57 -1.04
N PHE A 6 -32.20 -1.70 -1.49
CA PHE A 6 -30.76 -1.81 -1.74
C PHE A 6 -30.28 -0.77 -2.77
N GLU A 7 -31.03 -0.57 -3.85
CA GLU A 7 -30.73 0.40 -4.89
C GLU A 7 -30.71 1.84 -4.35
N GLU A 8 -31.74 2.23 -3.58
CA GLU A 8 -31.80 3.55 -2.95
C GLU A 8 -30.65 3.78 -1.97
N SER A 9 -30.28 2.74 -1.21
CA SER A 9 -29.17 2.80 -0.27
C SER A 9 -27.84 2.93 -1.01
N LEU A 10 -27.63 2.17 -2.08
CA LEU A 10 -26.41 2.19 -2.89
C LEU A 10 -26.26 3.54 -3.62
N HIS A 11 -27.36 4.06 -4.18
CA HIS A 11 -27.37 5.34 -4.85
C HIS A 11 -26.99 6.47 -3.89
N SER A 12 -27.72 6.60 -2.78
CA SER A 12 -27.52 7.72 -1.83
C SER A 12 -26.23 7.62 -1.00
N SER A 13 -25.67 6.41 -0.82
CA SER A 13 -24.46 6.23 0.01
C SER A 13 -23.17 6.10 -0.79
N LEU A 14 -23.25 5.78 -2.09
CA LEU A 14 -22.08 5.50 -2.91
C LEU A 14 -22.12 6.19 -4.28
N PHE A 15 -23.19 6.02 -5.07
CA PHE A 15 -23.20 6.51 -6.45
C PHE A 15 -23.23 8.03 -6.50
N GLU A 16 -24.19 8.66 -5.82
CA GLU A 16 -24.36 10.11 -5.80
C GLU A 16 -23.15 10.84 -5.18
N PRO A 17 -22.61 10.42 -4.01
CA PRO A 17 -21.42 11.06 -3.44
C PRO A 17 -20.16 10.99 -4.31
N LEU A 18 -20.04 9.97 -5.16
CA LEU A 18 -18.88 9.76 -6.04
C LEU A 18 -19.15 10.12 -7.51
N GLY A 19 -20.37 10.51 -7.86
CA GLY A 19 -20.77 10.77 -9.26
C GLY A 19 -20.64 9.54 -10.17
N LEU A 20 -21.04 8.36 -9.69
CA LEU A 20 -20.99 7.10 -10.47
C LEU A 20 -22.21 6.97 -11.40
N ASP A 21 -22.39 7.95 -12.28
CA ASP A 21 -23.60 8.12 -13.10
C ASP A 21 -23.79 7.02 -14.16
N ARG A 22 -22.76 6.22 -14.42
CA ARG A 22 -22.80 5.11 -15.40
C ARG A 22 -22.68 3.75 -14.71
N THR A 23 -23.04 3.69 -13.43
CA THR A 23 -23.09 2.46 -12.65
C THR A 23 -24.54 2.15 -12.25
N SER A 24 -24.98 0.92 -12.51
CA SER A 24 -26.38 0.50 -12.30
C SER A 24 -26.49 -0.97 -11.91
N LEU A 25 -27.61 -1.35 -11.28
CA LEU A 25 -27.91 -2.74 -10.94
C LEU A 25 -28.43 -3.56 -12.15
N GLU A 26 -28.80 -2.87 -13.22
CA GLU A 26 -29.35 -3.47 -14.45
C GLU A 26 -28.64 -2.89 -15.68
N ALA A 27 -28.79 -3.58 -16.81
CA ALA A 27 -28.23 -3.14 -18.08
C ALA A 27 -28.77 -1.75 -18.48
N PRO A 28 -27.92 -0.81 -18.94
CA PRO A 28 -28.35 0.47 -19.44
C PRO A 28 -29.38 0.34 -20.58
N LYS A 29 -30.49 1.07 -20.47
CA LYS A 29 -31.53 1.12 -21.52
C LYS A 29 -30.98 1.68 -22.85
N ASN A 30 -30.06 2.65 -22.76
CA ASN A 30 -29.36 3.19 -23.92
C ASN A 30 -28.04 2.44 -24.13
N LYS A 31 -27.92 1.83 -25.30
CA LYS A 31 -26.76 1.00 -25.69
C LYS A 31 -25.67 1.76 -26.44
N SER A 32 -25.82 3.09 -26.65
CA SER A 32 -24.87 3.88 -27.44
C SER A 32 -23.42 3.84 -26.93
N ASN A 33 -23.23 3.54 -25.64
CA ASN A 33 -21.93 3.41 -24.99
C ASN A 33 -21.71 2.00 -24.39
N ALA A 34 -22.51 1.01 -24.80
CA ALA A 34 -22.39 -0.36 -24.32
C ALA A 34 -21.35 -1.12 -25.15
N ALA A 35 -20.47 -1.85 -24.47
CA ALA A 35 -19.60 -2.84 -25.10
C ALA A 35 -20.31 -4.19 -25.04
N ILE A 36 -20.94 -4.63 -26.14
CA ILE A 36 -21.70 -5.88 -26.21
C ILE A 36 -20.94 -6.83 -27.14
N PRO A 37 -20.24 -7.85 -26.60
CA PRO A 37 -19.52 -8.81 -27.43
C PRO A 37 -20.50 -9.72 -28.20
N GLY A 38 -20.36 -9.77 -29.52
CA GLY A 38 -21.26 -10.52 -30.40
C GLY A 38 -22.66 -9.93 -30.43
N ASN A 39 -23.55 -10.43 -29.57
CA ASN A 39 -24.93 -9.93 -29.46
C ASN A 39 -25.44 -10.01 -28.01
N GLU A 40 -26.60 -9.42 -27.75
CA GLU A 40 -27.16 -9.30 -26.39
C GLU A 40 -27.39 -10.64 -25.72
N THR A 41 -28.02 -11.58 -26.44
CA THR A 41 -28.32 -12.91 -25.92
C THR A 41 -27.05 -13.73 -25.67
N ALA A 42 -26.07 -13.65 -26.58
CA ALA A 42 -24.81 -14.38 -26.46
C ALA A 42 -23.92 -13.84 -25.33
N SER A 43 -23.91 -12.52 -25.13
CA SER A 43 -23.13 -11.85 -24.08
C SER A 43 -23.81 -11.81 -22.72
N TRP A 44 -25.08 -12.21 -22.64
CA TRP A 44 -25.94 -12.10 -21.46
C TRP A 44 -26.18 -10.64 -21.04
N TRP A 45 -26.15 -9.72 -22.01
CA TRP A 45 -26.41 -8.30 -21.76
C TRP A 45 -27.84 -8.05 -21.24
N ASP A 46 -28.80 -8.85 -21.68
CA ASP A 46 -30.23 -8.73 -21.33
C ASP A 46 -30.62 -9.54 -20.09
N VAL A 47 -29.66 -10.19 -19.42
CA VAL A 47 -29.91 -10.98 -18.21
C VAL A 47 -30.01 -10.07 -16.99
N THR A 48 -31.14 -10.16 -16.28
CA THR A 48 -31.29 -9.61 -14.93
C THR A 48 -31.03 -10.70 -13.89
N LEU A 49 -30.18 -10.39 -12.92
CA LEU A 49 -29.92 -11.28 -11.78
C LEU A 49 -30.86 -11.00 -10.59
N ALA A 50 -31.81 -10.07 -10.74
CA ALA A 50 -32.75 -9.66 -9.70
C ALA A 50 -32.02 -9.39 -8.36
N GLY A 51 -32.37 -10.09 -7.27
CA GLY A 51 -31.72 -9.94 -5.97
C GLY A 51 -30.20 -10.24 -5.98
N ALA A 52 -29.73 -11.08 -6.90
CA ALA A 52 -28.31 -11.40 -7.07
C ALA A 52 -27.52 -10.31 -7.81
N SER A 53 -28.18 -9.23 -8.28
CA SER A 53 -27.48 -8.07 -8.87
C SER A 53 -26.52 -7.42 -7.88
N SER A 54 -26.84 -7.48 -6.57
CA SER A 54 -25.97 -7.04 -5.48
C SER A 54 -24.65 -7.83 -5.35
N TYR A 55 -24.57 -9.03 -5.93
CA TYR A 55 -23.38 -9.89 -5.90
C TYR A 55 -22.54 -9.77 -7.18
N GLY A 56 -23.17 -9.63 -8.35
CA GLY A 56 -22.42 -9.65 -9.61
C GLY A 56 -23.20 -9.25 -10.87
N GLY A 57 -24.34 -8.57 -10.73
CA GLY A 57 -25.16 -8.14 -11.87
C GLY A 57 -25.02 -6.66 -12.23
N MET A 58 -24.10 -5.96 -11.57
CA MET A 58 -23.93 -4.52 -11.78
C MET A 58 -23.20 -4.22 -13.09
N PHE A 59 -23.63 -3.16 -13.75
CA PHE A 59 -22.98 -2.57 -14.91
C PHE A 59 -22.23 -1.32 -14.47
N SER A 60 -21.07 -1.06 -15.05
CA SER A 60 -20.27 0.13 -14.75
C SER A 60 -19.35 0.46 -15.92
N THR A 61 -18.58 1.55 -15.78
CA THR A 61 -17.54 1.93 -16.72
C THR A 61 -16.17 1.92 -16.06
N ALA A 62 -15.11 1.85 -16.87
CA ALA A 62 -13.75 1.95 -16.34
C ALA A 62 -13.54 3.29 -15.60
N ALA A 63 -14.21 4.37 -16.04
CA ALA A 63 -14.14 5.67 -15.37
C ALA A 63 -14.76 5.63 -13.98
N ASP A 64 -16.01 5.17 -13.85
CA ASP A 64 -16.70 5.05 -12.56
C ASP A 64 -15.96 4.13 -11.59
N LEU A 65 -15.49 2.97 -12.06
CA LEU A 65 -14.70 2.04 -11.23
C LEU A 65 -13.33 2.62 -10.84
N THR A 66 -12.73 3.44 -11.69
CA THR A 66 -11.49 4.16 -11.34
C THR A 66 -11.77 5.19 -10.25
N THR A 67 -12.87 5.94 -10.35
CA THR A 67 -13.33 6.87 -9.30
C THR A 67 -13.60 6.13 -7.99
N LEU A 68 -14.24 4.97 -8.04
CA LEU A 68 -14.44 4.11 -6.88
C LEU A 68 -13.11 3.68 -6.26
N GLY A 69 -12.16 3.20 -7.07
CA GLY A 69 -10.82 2.81 -6.61
C GLY A 69 -10.06 3.98 -5.96
N GLN A 70 -10.09 5.16 -6.57
CA GLN A 70 -9.50 6.38 -6.01
C GLN A 70 -10.17 6.78 -4.69
N SER A 71 -11.49 6.64 -4.58
CA SER A 71 -12.23 6.88 -3.34
C SER A 71 -11.79 5.96 -2.21
N VAL A 72 -11.57 4.67 -2.52
CA VAL A 72 -11.02 3.71 -1.55
C VAL A 72 -9.62 4.12 -1.11
N LEU A 73 -8.71 4.39 -2.05
CA LEU A 73 -7.33 4.77 -1.73
C LEU A 73 -7.26 6.06 -0.90
N ARG A 74 -8.11 7.04 -1.21
CA ARG A 74 -8.18 8.33 -0.51
C ARG A 74 -9.04 8.33 0.74
N SER A 75 -9.78 7.26 1.01
CA SER A 75 -10.76 7.19 2.11
C SER A 75 -11.77 8.35 2.06
N SER A 76 -12.39 8.61 0.89
CA SER A 76 -13.30 9.75 0.73
C SER A 76 -14.74 9.48 1.21
N ILE A 77 -15.14 8.22 1.29
CA ILE A 77 -16.47 7.81 1.81
C ILE A 77 -16.37 7.30 3.25
N LEU A 78 -15.48 6.34 3.49
CA LEU A 78 -15.18 5.82 4.82
C LEU A 78 -14.07 6.62 5.45
N THR A 79 -14.04 6.73 6.78
CA THR A 79 -12.89 7.34 7.45
C THR A 79 -11.61 6.54 7.15
N THR A 80 -10.43 7.16 7.26
CA THR A 80 -9.17 6.47 7.00
C THR A 80 -8.98 5.25 7.91
N ASN A 81 -9.48 5.30 9.14
CA ASN A 81 -9.39 4.16 10.06
C ASN A 81 -10.31 3.01 9.63
N GLU A 82 -11.54 3.30 9.24
CA GLU A 82 -12.49 2.31 8.74
C GLU A 82 -11.99 1.71 7.43
N THR A 83 -11.46 2.50 6.51
CA THR A 83 -10.90 2.02 5.24
C THR A 83 -9.72 1.08 5.48
N ARG A 84 -8.76 1.44 6.37
CA ARG A 84 -7.65 0.55 6.73
C ARG A 84 -8.13 -0.73 7.40
N ALA A 85 -9.09 -0.63 8.32
CA ALA A 85 -9.68 -1.80 8.95
C ALA A 85 -10.41 -2.67 7.92
N TRP A 86 -11.09 -2.06 6.95
CA TRP A 86 -11.78 -2.76 5.88
C TRP A 86 -10.83 -3.51 4.95
N LEU A 87 -9.63 -2.97 4.70
CA LEU A 87 -8.59 -3.59 3.88
C LEU A 87 -7.70 -4.59 4.64
N LYS A 88 -7.79 -4.75 5.96
CA LYS A 88 -6.96 -5.77 6.63
C LYS A 88 -7.37 -7.19 6.23
N THR A 89 -6.45 -8.13 6.08
CA THR A 89 -6.80 -9.55 5.87
C THR A 89 -7.72 -10.08 6.98
N LEU A 90 -8.80 -10.81 6.60
CA LEU A 90 -9.68 -11.48 7.56
C LEU A 90 -9.27 -12.93 7.78
N SER A 91 -8.94 -13.63 6.70
CA SER A 91 -8.56 -15.03 6.74
C SER A 91 -7.58 -15.34 5.62
N HIS A 92 -6.62 -16.21 5.91
CA HIS A 92 -5.77 -16.82 4.90
C HIS A 92 -6.49 -18.01 4.27
N THR A 93 -6.24 -18.26 2.99
CA THR A 93 -6.72 -19.49 2.34
C THR A 93 -5.69 -20.61 2.51
N SER A 94 -5.93 -21.77 1.88
CA SER A 94 -4.93 -22.84 1.79
C SER A 94 -3.74 -22.48 0.90
N GLU A 95 -3.79 -21.35 0.18
CA GLU A 95 -2.72 -20.86 -0.68
C GLU A 95 -2.04 -19.63 -0.06
N LEU A 96 -0.70 -19.67 0.02
CA LEU A 96 0.09 -18.59 0.63
C LEU A 96 -0.07 -17.24 -0.07
N GLN A 97 -0.37 -17.26 -1.37
CA GLN A 97 -0.54 -16.08 -2.21
C GLN A 97 -1.99 -15.62 -2.34
N MET A 98 -2.88 -16.17 -1.50
CA MET A 98 -4.30 -15.82 -1.55
C MET A 98 -4.86 -15.71 -0.13
N SER A 99 -5.33 -14.51 0.19
CA SER A 99 -6.06 -14.21 1.42
C SER A 99 -7.37 -13.50 1.10
N ILE A 100 -8.29 -13.47 2.05
CA ILE A 100 -9.62 -12.90 1.83
C ILE A 100 -9.99 -11.86 2.89
N ARG A 101 -10.79 -10.90 2.47
CA ARG A 101 -11.53 -9.93 3.30
C ARG A 101 -12.92 -9.73 2.68
N MET A 102 -13.71 -8.82 3.22
CA MET A 102 -15.08 -8.56 2.74
C MET A 102 -15.08 -7.32 1.83
N PRO A 103 -15.06 -7.40 0.47
CA PRO A 103 -15.12 -8.60 -0.38
C PRO A 103 -13.80 -8.96 -1.09
N TRP A 104 -12.67 -8.37 -0.66
CA TRP A 104 -11.40 -8.40 -1.39
C TRP A 104 -10.75 -9.79 -1.44
N GLU A 105 -10.23 -10.12 -2.62
CA GLU A 105 -9.21 -11.14 -2.83
C GLU A 105 -7.85 -10.46 -2.72
N ILE A 106 -7.11 -10.80 -1.66
CA ILE A 106 -5.83 -10.18 -1.33
C ILE A 106 -4.71 -11.11 -1.82
N ARG A 107 -3.87 -10.60 -2.72
CA ARG A 107 -2.77 -11.32 -3.36
C ARG A 107 -1.43 -10.73 -2.93
N PRO A 108 -0.74 -11.35 -1.97
CA PRO A 108 0.64 -11.00 -1.65
C PRO A 108 1.55 -11.32 -2.83
N VAL A 109 2.30 -10.32 -3.30
CA VAL A 109 3.31 -10.45 -4.36
C VAL A 109 4.70 -10.12 -3.83
N LEU A 110 5.71 -10.83 -4.32
CA LEU A 110 7.11 -10.53 -4.04
C LEU A 110 7.61 -9.53 -5.07
N LEU A 111 7.80 -8.29 -4.63
CA LEU A 111 8.28 -7.21 -5.49
C LEU A 111 9.77 -6.99 -5.25
N PRO A 112 10.62 -6.96 -6.31
CA PRO A 112 12.02 -6.60 -6.18
C PRO A 112 12.15 -5.23 -5.52
N ILE A 113 13.01 -5.12 -4.51
CA ILE A 113 13.19 -3.84 -3.80
C ILE A 113 13.67 -2.78 -4.76
N SER A 114 14.63 -3.05 -5.63
CA SER A 114 15.07 -2.11 -6.66
C SER A 114 15.21 -2.80 -8.02
N SER A 115 15.38 -2.01 -9.08
CA SER A 115 15.67 -2.56 -10.40
C SER A 115 16.87 -3.50 -10.35
N LYS A 116 16.66 -4.77 -10.72
CA LYS A 116 17.67 -5.86 -10.70
C LYS A 116 18.10 -6.35 -9.31
N SER A 117 17.40 -5.96 -8.24
CA SER A 117 17.59 -6.55 -6.90
C SER A 117 17.13 -8.01 -6.89
N ASN A 118 17.91 -8.89 -6.28
CA ASN A 118 17.47 -10.26 -5.93
C ASN A 118 16.72 -10.32 -4.59
N LYS A 119 16.75 -9.22 -3.83
CA LYS A 119 15.98 -9.05 -2.59
C LYS A 119 14.60 -8.49 -2.90
N THR A 120 13.59 -9.05 -2.25
CA THR A 120 12.17 -8.72 -2.48
C THR A 120 11.50 -8.25 -1.19
N ARG A 121 10.44 -7.45 -1.33
CA ARG A 121 9.48 -7.20 -0.26
C ARG A 121 8.10 -7.74 -0.64
N VAL A 122 7.28 -8.01 0.35
CA VAL A 122 5.88 -8.39 0.12
C VAL A 122 5.05 -7.11 -0.08
N VAL A 123 4.15 -7.15 -1.06
CA VAL A 123 3.11 -6.15 -1.32
C VAL A 123 1.78 -6.87 -1.42
N ASP A 124 0.76 -6.38 -0.73
CA ASP A 124 -0.59 -6.91 -0.87
C ASP A 124 -1.35 -6.17 -1.99
N LEU A 125 -1.80 -6.93 -2.99
CA LEU A 125 -2.69 -6.45 -4.04
C LEU A 125 -4.13 -6.79 -3.69
N TYR A 126 -5.02 -5.81 -3.76
CA TYR A 126 -6.44 -5.93 -3.45
C TYR A 126 -7.19 -6.05 -4.76
N THR A 127 -7.65 -7.26 -5.04
CA THR A 127 -8.25 -7.61 -6.31
C THR A 127 -9.70 -8.01 -6.11
N LYS A 128 -10.51 -7.82 -7.14
CA LYS A 128 -11.85 -8.38 -7.13
C LYS A 128 -12.21 -8.81 -8.52
N ASN A 129 -12.20 -10.12 -8.73
CA ASN A 129 -12.65 -10.68 -9.98
C ASN A 129 -14.18 -10.72 -10.07
N GLY A 130 -14.64 -10.91 -11.29
CA GLY A 130 -16.02 -11.18 -11.61
C GLY A 130 -16.07 -11.75 -13.01
N MET A 131 -17.00 -12.66 -13.27
CA MET A 131 -17.30 -13.09 -14.61
C MET A 131 -18.80 -13.35 -14.72
N LEU A 132 -19.46 -12.58 -15.58
CA LEU A 132 -20.83 -12.83 -15.97
C LEU A 132 -20.86 -12.78 -17.49
N GLY A 133 -21.18 -13.91 -18.13
CA GLY A 133 -21.05 -14.05 -19.58
C GLY A 133 -19.61 -13.75 -20.02
N LEU A 134 -19.43 -12.62 -20.70
CA LEU A 134 -18.21 -12.27 -21.43
C LEU A 134 -17.48 -11.03 -20.83
N TYR A 135 -17.68 -10.74 -19.53
CA TYR A 135 -17.17 -9.55 -18.82
C TYR A 135 -16.33 -9.85 -17.57
N SER A 136 -15.33 -9.02 -17.21
CA SER A 136 -14.49 -9.24 -16.00
C SER A 136 -13.66 -8.02 -15.49
N ALA A 137 -13.21 -7.96 -14.20
CA ALA A 137 -12.64 -6.71 -13.61
C ALA A 137 -11.66 -6.71 -12.36
N ILE A 138 -11.14 -5.47 -12.06
CA ILE A 138 -10.51 -4.73 -10.89
C ILE A 138 -9.26 -5.19 -10.07
N PHE A 139 -8.31 -4.24 -9.86
CA PHE A 139 -7.08 -4.33 -9.05
C PHE A 139 -6.70 -3.00 -8.30
N LEU A 140 -6.23 -3.07 -7.05
CA LEU A 140 -5.74 -1.93 -6.23
C LEU A 140 -4.47 -2.28 -5.42
N SER A 141 -3.62 -1.29 -5.13
CA SER A 141 -2.45 -1.40 -4.24
C SER A 141 -2.35 -0.18 -3.31
N PRO A 142 -2.87 -0.29 -2.07
CA PRO A 142 -2.83 0.79 -1.08
C PRO A 142 -1.42 1.27 -0.73
N ASP A 143 -0.44 0.36 -0.70
CA ASP A 143 0.98 0.68 -0.42
C ASP A 143 1.57 1.71 -1.41
N HIS A 144 1.04 1.75 -2.62
CA HIS A 144 1.55 2.56 -3.72
C HIS A 144 0.63 3.74 -4.08
N ASP A 145 -0.51 3.90 -3.39
CA ASP A 145 -1.59 4.80 -3.80
C ASP A 145 -1.95 4.64 -5.29
N PHE A 146 -1.95 3.38 -5.76
CA PHE A 146 -2.05 3.03 -7.17
C PHE A 146 -3.04 1.88 -7.38
N GLY A 147 -3.65 1.83 -8.56
CA GLY A 147 -4.53 0.74 -8.96
C GLY A 147 -4.91 0.88 -10.43
N PHE A 148 -5.57 -0.14 -10.96
CA PHE A 148 -6.07 -0.11 -12.33
C PHE A 148 -7.35 -0.92 -12.47
N VAL A 149 -8.17 -0.49 -13.41
CA VAL A 149 -9.39 -1.19 -13.80
C VAL A 149 -9.18 -1.75 -15.19
N ILE A 150 -9.39 -3.05 -15.33
CA ILE A 150 -9.51 -3.71 -16.62
C ILE A 150 -10.97 -4.11 -16.75
N LEU A 151 -11.60 -3.79 -17.87
CA LEU A 151 -12.91 -4.33 -18.25
C LEU A 151 -12.74 -4.99 -19.61
N LEU A 152 -13.05 -6.27 -19.69
CA LEU A 152 -12.97 -7.05 -20.93
C LEU A 152 -14.37 -7.34 -21.45
N ALA A 153 -14.53 -7.31 -22.77
CA ALA A 153 -15.72 -7.75 -23.49
C ALA A 153 -15.23 -8.46 -24.76
N SER A 154 -15.44 -9.77 -24.86
CA SER A 154 -14.93 -10.59 -25.97
C SER A 154 -15.95 -11.63 -26.40
N GLU A 155 -16.01 -11.97 -27.69
CA GLU A 155 -16.87 -13.06 -28.18
C GLU A 155 -16.37 -14.46 -27.77
N SER A 156 -15.10 -14.56 -27.38
CA SER A 156 -14.57 -15.70 -26.62
C SER A 156 -14.64 -15.39 -25.12
N SER A 157 -14.55 -16.41 -24.26
CA SER A 157 -14.61 -16.25 -22.80
C SER A 157 -13.59 -15.24 -22.22
N GLY A 158 -12.57 -14.84 -22.99
CA GLY A 158 -11.54 -13.90 -22.55
C GLY A 158 -10.66 -14.46 -21.44
N LEU A 159 -10.83 -15.74 -21.08
CA LEU A 159 -10.08 -16.40 -20.01
C LEU A 159 -8.58 -16.47 -20.33
N ASP A 160 -8.21 -16.52 -21.61
CA ASP A 160 -6.80 -16.58 -22.04
C ASP A 160 -6.05 -15.28 -21.74
N ILE A 161 -6.73 -14.13 -21.72
CA ILE A 161 -6.11 -12.82 -21.42
C ILE A 161 -6.34 -12.38 -19.97
N TRP A 162 -7.23 -13.08 -19.26
CA TRP A 162 -7.65 -12.77 -17.90
C TRP A 162 -6.49 -12.66 -16.91
N SER A 163 -5.51 -13.56 -16.98
CA SER A 163 -4.31 -13.52 -16.14
C SER A 163 -3.19 -12.68 -16.75
N VAL A 164 -3.15 -12.56 -18.08
CA VAL A 164 -2.03 -11.94 -18.81
C VAL A 164 -2.00 -10.43 -18.61
N LEU A 165 -3.12 -9.73 -18.79
CA LEU A 165 -3.16 -8.28 -18.67
C LEU A 165 -2.85 -7.79 -17.25
N PRO A 166 -3.48 -8.33 -16.19
CA PRO A 166 -3.13 -7.95 -14.83
C PRO A 166 -1.66 -8.20 -14.51
N SER A 167 -1.11 -9.37 -14.89
CA SER A 167 0.30 -9.71 -14.66
C SER A 167 1.22 -8.74 -15.38
N LEU A 168 0.95 -8.43 -16.67
CA LEU A 168 1.72 -7.46 -17.43
C LEU A 168 1.72 -6.08 -16.76
N MET A 169 0.54 -5.62 -16.30
CA MET A 169 0.39 -4.34 -15.62
C MET A 169 1.16 -4.32 -14.30
N THR A 170 1.05 -5.37 -13.48
CA THR A 170 1.76 -5.43 -12.18
C THR A 170 3.27 -5.54 -12.37
N ASP A 171 3.73 -6.39 -13.30
CA ASP A 171 5.15 -6.64 -13.54
C ASP A 171 5.86 -5.45 -14.17
N THR A 172 5.12 -4.62 -14.92
CA THR A 172 5.66 -3.41 -15.54
C THR A 172 5.61 -2.21 -14.59
N LEU A 173 4.44 -1.97 -13.96
CA LEU A 173 4.19 -0.72 -13.25
C LEU A 173 4.70 -0.73 -11.81
N LEU A 174 4.54 -1.84 -11.07
CA LEU A 174 4.96 -1.87 -9.65
C LEU A 174 6.47 -1.64 -9.49
N PRO A 175 7.37 -2.30 -10.26
CA PRO A 175 8.80 -2.01 -10.17
C PRO A 175 9.16 -0.57 -10.54
N ALA A 176 8.44 0.03 -11.49
CA ALA A 176 8.66 1.43 -11.87
C ALA A 176 8.22 2.40 -10.77
N ILE A 177 7.08 2.13 -10.12
CA ILE A 177 6.58 2.91 -8.98
C ILE A 177 7.52 2.78 -7.78
N GLU A 178 8.08 1.60 -7.52
CA GLU A 178 9.09 1.39 -6.48
C GLU A 178 10.33 2.27 -6.69
N GLU A 179 10.85 2.31 -7.91
CA GLU A 179 12.01 3.13 -8.22
C GLU A 179 11.70 4.62 -8.10
N ALA A 180 10.56 5.07 -8.63
CA ALA A 180 10.11 6.45 -8.48
C ALA A 180 9.95 6.83 -7.00
N THR A 181 9.35 5.95 -6.19
CA THR A 181 9.19 6.15 -4.73
C THR A 181 10.54 6.29 -4.03
N ARG A 182 11.54 5.51 -4.45
CA ARG A 182 12.91 5.58 -3.92
C ARG A 182 13.62 6.88 -4.28
N GLU A 183 13.45 7.34 -5.51
CA GLU A 183 13.95 8.65 -5.95
C GLU A 183 13.32 9.79 -5.16
N GLU A 184 12.01 9.75 -4.96
CA GLU A 184 11.30 10.74 -4.16
C GLU A 184 11.70 10.70 -2.69
N ALA A 185 11.81 9.51 -2.09
CA ALA A 185 12.30 9.35 -0.72
C ALA A 185 13.72 9.94 -0.56
N ARG A 186 14.58 9.76 -1.57
CA ARG A 186 15.92 10.36 -1.61
C ARG A 186 15.86 11.90 -1.63
N LYS A 187 15.01 12.50 -2.46
CA LYS A 187 14.85 13.97 -2.52
C LYS A 187 14.29 14.53 -1.20
N ARG A 188 13.27 13.85 -0.65
CA ARG A 188 12.52 14.29 0.53
C ARG A 188 13.34 14.17 1.81
N PHE A 189 13.93 13.00 2.09
CA PHE A 189 14.43 12.68 3.45
C PHE A 189 15.95 12.53 3.57
N VAL A 190 16.68 12.27 2.49
CA VAL A 190 18.14 12.04 2.59
C VAL A 190 18.88 13.32 2.94
N GLY A 191 19.80 13.23 3.89
CA GLY A 191 20.61 14.37 4.30
C GLY A 191 21.26 14.17 5.66
N SER A 192 22.10 15.14 6.01
CA SER A 192 22.62 15.29 7.36
C SER A 192 21.73 16.23 8.16
N TYR A 193 21.44 15.86 9.39
CA TYR A 193 20.64 16.61 10.34
C TYR A 193 21.50 16.89 11.57
N LYS A 194 21.43 18.11 12.11
CA LYS A 194 22.23 18.50 13.26
C LYS A 194 21.45 19.36 14.25
N SER A 195 21.85 19.29 15.50
CA SER A 195 21.47 20.22 16.56
C SER A 195 22.72 20.61 17.35
N ALA A 196 22.56 21.37 18.43
CA ALA A 196 23.67 21.68 19.34
C ALA A 196 24.23 20.40 20.02
N ASN A 197 23.39 19.38 20.22
CA ASN A 197 23.75 18.20 21.00
C ASN A 197 23.99 16.95 20.16
N GLY A 198 23.74 16.97 18.85
CA GLY A 198 23.89 15.75 18.05
C GLY A 198 23.85 15.95 16.53
N LYS A 199 24.14 14.86 15.83
CA LYS A 199 24.05 14.73 14.37
C LYS A 199 23.46 13.38 14.00
N LEU A 200 22.70 13.36 12.92
CA LEU A 200 22.07 12.17 12.36
C LEU A 200 22.19 12.23 10.84
N GLU A 201 22.57 11.12 10.20
CA GLU A 201 22.65 11.03 8.75
C GLU A 201 21.63 10.02 8.22
N VAL A 202 20.73 10.47 7.34
CA VAL A 202 19.73 9.63 6.68
C VAL A 202 20.16 9.36 5.24
N ARG A 203 20.05 8.10 4.81
CA ARG A 203 20.37 7.63 3.46
C ARG A 203 19.25 6.74 2.91
N VAL A 204 19.35 6.46 1.62
CA VAL A 204 18.60 5.42 0.93
C VAL A 204 19.65 4.47 0.39
N ASP A 205 19.72 3.28 0.97
CA ASP A 205 20.68 2.26 0.55
C ASP A 205 20.18 1.55 -0.71
N ARG A 206 21.13 0.99 -1.46
CA ARG A 206 20.82 0.15 -2.60
C ARG A 206 20.26 -1.19 -2.11
N ASP A 207 19.20 -1.68 -2.76
CA ASP A 207 18.63 -3.02 -2.54
C ASP A 207 18.12 -3.31 -1.11
N LEU A 208 17.81 -2.26 -0.33
CA LEU A 208 17.23 -2.39 1.01
C LEU A 208 16.01 -1.44 1.17
N PRO A 209 14.93 -1.87 1.87
CA PRO A 209 13.68 -1.09 1.97
C PRO A 209 13.77 -0.01 3.08
N GLY A 210 12.94 1.03 3.06
CA GLY A 210 12.98 2.09 4.10
C GLY A 210 14.25 2.97 4.06
N LEU A 211 14.32 3.96 4.96
CA LEU A 211 15.43 4.92 5.04
C LEU A 211 16.49 4.43 6.03
N SER A 212 17.77 4.47 5.70
CA SER A 212 18.83 4.08 6.64
C SER A 212 19.33 5.26 7.47
N VAL A 213 19.56 5.01 8.76
CA VAL A 213 20.29 5.94 9.63
C VAL A 213 21.75 5.49 9.66
N ARG A 214 22.61 6.18 8.90
CA ARG A 214 24.01 5.76 8.68
C ARG A 214 24.92 6.13 9.85
N SER A 215 24.64 7.25 10.49
CA SER A 215 25.35 7.70 11.68
C SER A 215 24.39 8.46 12.58
N TRP A 216 24.51 8.27 13.89
CA TRP A 216 23.74 9.02 14.86
C TRP A 216 24.55 9.19 16.13
N THR A 217 24.90 10.43 16.45
CA THR A 217 25.67 10.76 17.65
C THR A 217 24.96 11.82 18.46
N ARG A 218 25.04 11.70 19.78
CA ARG A 218 24.60 12.71 20.74
C ARG A 218 25.73 12.99 21.73
N GLY A 219 26.28 14.20 21.69
CA GLY A 219 27.53 14.54 22.37
C GLY A 219 28.66 13.62 21.94
N LYS A 220 29.21 12.85 22.88
CA LYS A 220 30.26 11.83 22.63
C LYS A 220 29.71 10.42 22.45
N VAL A 221 28.39 10.23 22.54
CA VAL A 221 27.75 8.91 22.46
C VAL A 221 27.43 8.60 21.02
N ASP A 222 27.90 7.44 20.55
CA ASP A 222 27.38 6.79 19.35
C ASP A 222 26.08 6.08 19.72
N VAL A 223 24.96 6.64 19.24
CA VAL A 223 23.63 6.17 19.61
C VAL A 223 23.38 4.81 18.98
N LEU A 224 23.70 4.62 17.69
CA LEU A 224 23.49 3.35 16.99
C LEU A 224 24.26 2.21 17.66
N LYS A 225 25.53 2.42 18.00
CA LYS A 225 26.33 1.41 18.70
C LYS A 225 25.77 1.08 20.09
N THR A 226 25.25 2.08 20.78
CA THR A 226 24.60 1.86 22.10
C THR A 226 23.36 0.98 21.96
N PHE A 227 22.59 1.18 20.91
CA PHE A 227 21.42 0.37 20.59
C PHE A 227 21.77 -1.07 20.21
N GLU A 228 22.76 -1.27 19.35
CA GLU A 228 23.26 -2.60 19.00
C GLU A 228 23.62 -3.40 20.26
N MET A 229 24.39 -2.79 21.17
CA MET A 229 24.76 -3.41 22.45
C MET A 229 23.55 -3.68 23.35
N ALA A 230 22.59 -2.75 23.44
CA ALA A 230 21.43 -2.87 24.32
C ALA A 230 20.42 -3.92 23.86
N LEU A 231 20.25 -4.08 22.55
CA LEU A 231 19.33 -5.06 21.96
C LEU A 231 19.97 -6.44 21.79
N GLY A 232 21.27 -6.59 22.08
CA GLY A 232 22.01 -7.83 21.85
C GLY A 232 22.05 -8.22 20.37
N MET A 233 21.77 -7.27 19.48
CA MET A 233 21.80 -7.46 18.04
C MET A 233 23.25 -7.27 17.59
N GLY A 234 23.70 -8.10 16.64
CA GLY A 234 25.04 -7.96 16.05
C GLY A 234 25.18 -6.66 15.26
N SER A 235 26.16 -6.58 14.35
CA SER A 235 26.29 -5.44 13.44
C SER A 235 25.03 -5.31 12.57
N GLY A 236 24.22 -4.27 12.83
CA GLY A 236 22.92 -4.06 12.21
C GLY A 236 22.73 -2.61 11.79
N GLY A 237 21.70 -2.35 11.00
CA GLY A 237 21.34 -1.00 10.55
C GLY A 237 20.01 -0.56 11.15
N LEU A 238 19.94 0.68 11.65
CA LEU A 238 18.66 1.30 11.96
C LEU A 238 17.97 1.75 10.67
N ARG A 239 16.81 1.20 10.39
CA ARG A 239 15.99 1.55 9.23
C ARG A 239 14.68 2.19 9.67
N LEU A 240 14.30 3.27 9.01
CA LEU A 240 13.09 4.03 9.30
C LEU A 240 12.01 3.64 8.29
N TYR A 241 10.89 3.15 8.81
CA TYR A 241 9.69 2.82 8.05
C TYR A 241 8.55 3.77 8.40
N PRO A 242 7.77 4.27 7.43
CA PRO A 242 6.65 5.15 7.70
C PRO A 242 5.60 4.43 8.56
N SER A 243 5.07 5.09 9.59
CA SER A 243 4.04 4.50 10.45
C SER A 243 2.61 4.78 9.99
N GLY A 244 2.45 5.51 8.88
CA GLY A 244 1.16 5.98 8.37
C GLY A 244 0.54 7.14 9.16
N LEU A 245 1.27 7.71 10.14
CA LEU A 245 0.85 8.90 10.87
C LEU A 245 1.47 10.14 10.23
N GLU A 246 0.63 10.94 9.58
CA GLU A 246 1.01 12.19 8.93
C GLU A 246 -0.01 13.29 9.24
N GLY A 247 0.45 14.54 9.35
CA GLY A 247 -0.40 15.71 9.56
C GLY A 247 0.41 16.92 10.03
N ASN A 248 -0.12 18.13 9.79
CA ASN A 248 0.51 19.39 10.21
C ASN A 248 1.98 19.54 9.76
N GLY A 249 2.29 19.13 8.53
CA GLY A 249 3.65 19.17 7.97
C GLY A 249 4.62 18.18 8.63
N LYS A 250 4.10 17.14 9.29
CA LYS A 250 4.90 16.13 9.99
C LYS A 250 4.53 14.73 9.57
N ILE A 251 5.51 13.85 9.50
CA ILE A 251 5.31 12.42 9.19
C ILE A 251 6.12 11.57 10.17
N ARG A 252 5.51 10.52 10.72
CA ARG A 252 6.16 9.63 11.69
C ARG A 252 6.71 8.36 11.06
N PHE A 253 7.82 7.94 11.61
CA PHE A 253 8.55 6.74 11.22
C PHE A 253 8.86 5.90 12.47
N ARG A 254 8.86 4.58 12.30
CA ARG A 254 9.39 3.63 13.28
C ARG A 254 10.77 3.18 12.84
N GLY A 255 11.69 3.21 13.79
CA GLY A 255 13.02 2.63 13.66
C GLY A 255 12.95 1.13 13.91
N VAL A 256 13.46 0.35 12.97
CA VAL A 256 13.65 -1.08 13.11
C VAL A 256 15.15 -1.34 13.00
N TYR A 257 15.71 -2.00 14.01
CA TYR A 257 17.10 -2.41 13.99
C TYR A 257 17.16 -3.75 13.27
N GLU A 258 17.66 -3.74 12.05
CA GLU A 258 17.66 -4.92 11.18
C GLU A 258 19.09 -5.39 10.93
N ASN A 259 19.29 -6.70 10.90
CA ASN A 259 20.48 -7.25 10.28
C ASN A 259 20.28 -7.18 8.75
N GLU A 260 21.21 -6.59 8.00
CA GLU A 260 21.07 -6.40 6.54
C GLU A 260 20.94 -7.72 5.74
N ARG A 261 21.17 -8.86 6.41
CA ARG A 261 20.94 -10.22 5.92
C ARG A 261 19.49 -10.71 6.03
N GLU A 262 18.63 -10.05 6.81
CA GLU A 262 17.24 -10.46 7.09
C GLU A 262 16.25 -10.13 5.97
N VAL A 263 16.69 -9.47 4.88
CA VAL A 263 15.80 -9.24 3.75
C VAL A 263 15.61 -10.57 2.99
N PRO A 264 14.38 -11.10 2.90
CA PRO A 264 14.16 -12.44 2.37
C PRO A 264 14.67 -12.60 0.94
N ILE A 265 15.33 -13.72 0.70
CA ILE A 265 15.59 -14.22 -0.65
C ILE A 265 14.51 -15.26 -0.96
N PRO A 266 13.82 -15.19 -2.11
CA PRO A 266 12.79 -16.16 -2.46
C PRO A 266 13.32 -17.61 -2.38
N GLY A 267 12.58 -18.49 -1.70
CA GLY A 267 12.91 -19.92 -1.57
C GLY A 267 13.92 -20.28 -0.48
N SER A 268 14.40 -19.32 0.31
CA SER A 268 15.36 -19.57 1.41
C SER A 268 14.79 -19.31 2.80
N VAL A 269 13.48 -19.11 2.95
CA VAL A 269 12.85 -18.64 4.19
C VAL A 269 12.59 -19.80 5.14
N ASP A 270 13.30 -19.84 6.27
CA ASP A 270 13.01 -20.71 7.40
C ASP A 270 12.14 -19.96 8.42
N PRO A 271 10.93 -20.43 8.73
CA PRO A 271 9.99 -19.73 9.62
C PRO A 271 10.46 -19.63 11.08
N TRP A 272 11.53 -20.32 11.47
CA TRP A 272 12.10 -20.30 12.82
C TRP A 272 13.45 -19.58 12.90
N VAL A 273 14.16 -19.45 11.76
CA VAL A 273 15.47 -18.80 11.69
C VAL A 273 15.38 -17.40 11.06
N ASP A 274 14.52 -17.22 10.05
CA ASP A 274 14.30 -15.96 9.33
C ASP A 274 13.07 -15.21 9.88
N LEU A 275 12.82 -15.37 11.18
CA LEU A 275 11.87 -14.54 11.90
C LEU A 275 12.36 -13.11 11.83
N CYS A 276 11.52 -12.20 11.36
CA CYS A 276 11.72 -10.76 11.39
C CYS A 276 11.76 -10.25 12.86
N MET A 277 12.67 -10.78 13.68
CA MET A 277 12.81 -10.54 15.11
C MET A 277 13.11 -9.08 15.40
N SER A 278 13.74 -8.41 14.44
CA SER A 278 13.93 -6.97 14.38
C SER A 278 12.63 -6.19 14.63
N TRP A 279 11.49 -6.65 14.10
CA TRP A 279 10.18 -6.04 14.36
C TRP A 279 9.63 -6.32 15.76
N GLY A 280 10.03 -7.42 16.41
CA GLY A 280 9.71 -7.69 17.81
C GLY A 280 10.38 -6.71 18.80
N GLY A 281 11.47 -6.06 18.37
CA GLY A 281 12.17 -5.03 19.15
C GLY A 281 11.54 -3.64 19.08
N VAL A 282 10.59 -3.40 18.18
CA VAL A 282 9.92 -2.09 18.03
C VAL A 282 9.16 -1.75 19.31
N ASP A 283 9.35 -0.53 19.83
CA ASP A 283 8.77 -0.06 21.10
C ASP A 283 9.29 -0.77 22.38
N SER A 284 10.26 -1.68 22.28
CA SER A 284 10.75 -2.45 23.44
C SER A 284 11.55 -1.58 24.43
N LEU A 285 12.36 -0.66 23.91
CA LEU A 285 13.13 0.30 24.70
C LEU A 285 12.41 1.65 24.70
N LYS A 286 12.18 2.19 25.89
CA LYS A 286 11.45 3.46 26.07
C LYS A 286 12.22 4.41 26.95
N TYR A 287 12.11 5.70 26.65
CA TYR A 287 12.59 6.78 27.51
C TYR A 287 11.47 7.80 27.72
N GLY A 288 11.09 8.03 28.98
CA GLY A 288 9.98 8.92 29.31
C GLY A 288 8.65 8.52 28.66
N GLY A 289 8.39 7.21 28.52
CA GLY A 289 7.17 6.64 27.92
C GLY A 289 7.14 6.63 26.39
N ILE A 290 8.20 7.09 25.71
CA ILE A 290 8.28 7.13 24.25
C ILE A 290 9.31 6.10 23.78
N GLY A 291 8.93 5.28 22.81
CA GLY A 291 9.84 4.36 22.12
C GLY A 291 11.04 5.13 21.56
N ILE A 292 12.24 4.66 21.85
CA ILE A 292 13.46 5.33 21.38
C ILE A 292 13.67 5.15 19.86
N ASP A 293 12.83 4.33 19.24
CA ASP A 293 12.67 4.12 17.80
C ASP A 293 11.53 4.96 17.16
N ASP A 294 10.90 5.88 17.89
CA ASP A 294 9.87 6.79 17.37
C ASP A 294 10.50 8.07 16.78
N PHE A 295 10.42 8.24 15.46
CA PHE A 295 10.97 9.38 14.72
C PHE A 295 9.87 10.20 14.05
N GLU A 296 10.07 11.51 13.98
CA GLU A 296 9.16 12.43 13.30
C GLU A 296 9.97 13.34 12.39
N PHE A 297 9.69 13.33 11.09
CA PHE A 297 10.22 14.33 10.16
C PHE A 297 9.30 15.55 10.14
N GLU A 298 9.92 16.73 10.10
CA GLU A 298 9.25 18.00 9.82
C GLU A 298 9.49 18.33 8.34
N LEU A 299 8.43 18.68 7.62
CA LEU A 299 8.41 18.90 6.18
C LEU A 299 8.13 20.38 5.85
N ASP A 300 8.72 20.88 4.78
CA ASP A 300 8.31 22.14 4.17
C ASP A 300 7.04 21.99 3.32
N GLY A 301 6.55 23.10 2.75
CA GLY A 301 5.37 23.10 1.87
C GLY A 301 5.54 22.27 0.59
N GLY A 302 6.77 21.89 0.22
CA GLY A 302 7.08 20.98 -0.89
C GLY A 302 7.23 19.52 -0.47
N GLY A 303 6.97 19.18 0.80
CA GLY A 303 7.10 17.82 1.33
C GLY A 303 8.55 17.37 1.57
N LYS A 304 9.51 18.30 1.51
CA LYS A 304 10.93 18.04 1.74
C LYS A 304 11.23 18.17 3.23
N ALA A 305 11.99 17.23 3.80
CA ALA A 305 12.35 17.29 5.20
C ALA A 305 13.25 18.50 5.50
N THR A 306 12.86 19.27 6.51
CA THR A 306 13.60 20.40 7.10
C THR A 306 14.20 20.03 8.44
N GLY A 307 13.67 19.00 9.10
CA GLY A 307 14.20 18.48 10.35
C GLY A 307 13.77 17.03 10.62
N ILE A 308 14.49 16.38 11.53
CA ILE A 308 14.14 15.07 12.08
C ILE A 308 14.20 15.13 13.61
N ARG A 309 13.17 14.62 14.27
CA ARG A 309 13.04 14.57 15.72
C ARG A 309 12.92 13.12 16.17
N PRO A 310 13.99 12.53 16.73
CA PRO A 310 13.86 11.34 17.56
C PRO A 310 13.02 11.72 18.80
N ARG A 311 11.78 11.25 18.88
CA ARG A 311 10.80 11.81 19.83
C ARG A 311 11.18 11.57 21.28
N ALA A 312 11.81 10.43 21.58
CA ALA A 312 12.33 10.13 22.91
C ALA A 312 13.33 11.18 23.42
N TRP A 313 14.12 11.79 22.53
CA TRP A 313 15.11 12.81 22.88
C TRP A 313 14.56 14.23 22.94
N ARG A 314 13.32 14.42 22.49
CA ARG A 314 12.59 15.70 22.54
C ARG A 314 13.35 16.87 21.91
N GLU A 315 14.23 16.55 20.96
CA GLU A 315 15.11 17.49 20.28
C GLU A 315 14.97 17.31 18.77
N THR A 316 14.77 18.42 18.05
CA THR A 316 14.72 18.42 16.59
C THR A 316 16.11 18.72 16.05
N LEU A 317 16.60 17.84 15.16
CA LEU A 317 17.82 18.06 14.39
C LEU A 317 17.43 18.70 13.06
N ALA A 318 17.89 19.93 12.82
CA ALA A 318 17.63 20.65 11.58
C ALA A 318 18.47 20.07 10.43
N ARG A 319 17.89 19.99 9.24
CA ARG A 319 18.62 19.56 8.05
C ARG A 319 19.71 20.57 7.70
N VAL A 320 20.90 20.06 7.41
CA VAL A 320 22.04 20.86 6.97
C VAL A 320 21.82 21.25 5.51
N THR A 321 21.74 22.54 5.23
CA THR A 321 21.86 23.07 3.87
C THR A 321 23.29 22.86 3.39
N LYS A 322 23.42 22.27 2.20
CA LYS A 322 24.68 22.25 1.46
C LYS A 322 24.93 23.61 0.84
#